data_AF-A0A353VRC4-F1
#
_entry.id   AF-A0A353VRC4-F1
#
_cell.length_a   1.000
_cell.length_b   1.000
_cell.length_c   1.000
_cell.angle_alpha   90.00
_cell.angle_beta   90.00
_cell.angle_gamma   90.00
#
_symmetry.space_group_name_H-M   'P 1'
#
loop_
_entity.id
_entity.type
_entity.pdbx_description
1 polymer ?
#
loop_
_entity_poly.entity_id
_entity_poly.type
_entity_poly.pdbx_seq_one_letter_code
_entity_poly.pdbx_strand_id
1 'polypeptide(L)'
;MNKIVHQFVDDIVSTAPTGDKDSVIKYVCERYSFTLDRKVYYCRYFAVRFSYSQSGAFSNTVLSLSALQKYDKIPFFVVLVRNKASNVIYLANSTFLSKISHSSKELTMRNIKGSFNGSDIVKEYNGLKNAPENFDELFTLHEGLEWDDNLFRLVEASSAIKPKSQKFSPGEAELNNILASVSRAQSFVRSENLQILNQDLNERCNKCRDAILVASHIENVNLRGRLIEFLITTDDALRNRISATLRDKEQLLPEFLTHDDLGDYIRVFDNGKTYTDIKTKILYLDSAPKAYNVDKFLEKMAESDASFFFFLIGIDEHGVFNTALCSVYHSDLIDASVVQHHWAGRATRGVVQLNGKVLNQILNDKSFENKIDLQKAITYLKDLLAR
;
A
#
# COMPACT_ATOMS: atom_id res chain seq x y z
N MET A 1 -6.63 36.59 8.82
CA MET A 1 -5.64 36.26 7.76
C MET A 1 -5.45 37.47 6.84
N ASN A 2 -4.51 37.40 5.89
CA ASN A 2 -4.28 38.49 4.93
C ASN A 2 -5.33 38.47 3.80
N LYS A 3 -5.67 39.63 3.22
CA LYS A 3 -6.60 39.78 2.08
C LYS A 3 -6.30 38.83 0.91
N ILE A 4 -5.02 38.62 0.58
CA ILE A 4 -4.63 37.70 -0.50
C ILE A 4 -4.99 36.23 -0.20
N VAL A 5 -5.03 35.86 1.07
CA VAL A 5 -5.44 34.51 1.52
C VAL A 5 -6.94 34.35 1.34
N HIS A 6 -7.74 35.36 1.73
CA HIS A 6 -9.19 35.35 1.49
C HIS A 6 -9.51 35.25 0.00
N GLN A 7 -8.83 36.05 -0.82
CA GLN A 7 -9.00 35.99 -2.28
C GLN A 7 -8.70 34.59 -2.83
N PHE A 8 -7.64 33.94 -2.33
CA PHE A 8 -7.31 32.58 -2.73
C PHE A 8 -8.39 31.57 -2.33
N VAL A 9 -8.90 31.65 -1.10
CA VAL A 9 -9.96 30.77 -0.61
C VAL A 9 -11.24 30.97 -1.42
N ASP A 10 -11.64 32.21 -1.65
CA ASP A 10 -12.81 32.57 -2.45
C ASP A 10 -12.68 32.08 -3.89
N ASP A 11 -11.48 32.20 -4.47
CA ASP A 11 -11.19 31.70 -5.81
C ASP A 11 -11.37 30.18 -5.90
N ILE A 12 -10.84 29.43 -4.92
CA ILE A 12 -10.96 27.96 -4.92
C ILE A 12 -12.41 27.51 -4.80
N VAL A 13 -13.21 28.18 -3.98
CA VAL A 13 -14.59 27.79 -3.66
C VAL A 13 -15.57 28.22 -4.75
N SER A 14 -15.35 29.40 -5.35
CA SER A 14 -16.35 30.07 -6.19
C SER A 14 -16.03 30.06 -7.68
N THR A 15 -14.75 30.11 -8.07
CA THR A 15 -14.36 30.43 -9.45
C THR A 15 -13.44 29.39 -10.10
N ALA A 16 -12.66 28.66 -9.32
CA ALA A 16 -11.74 27.66 -9.82
C ALA A 16 -12.48 26.51 -10.54
N PRO A 17 -11.86 25.93 -11.58
CA PRO A 17 -12.42 24.77 -12.25
C PRO A 17 -12.58 23.59 -11.27
N THR A 18 -13.44 22.63 -11.61
CA THR A 18 -13.69 21.44 -10.78
C THR A 18 -13.44 20.18 -11.61
N GLY A 19 -13.37 19.01 -10.98
CA GLY A 19 -13.22 17.73 -11.69
C GLY A 19 -11.80 17.39 -12.14
N ASP A 20 -10.94 18.38 -12.41
CA ASP A 20 -9.56 18.17 -12.83
C ASP A 20 -8.55 18.95 -11.98
N LYS A 21 -7.58 18.21 -11.41
CA LYS A 21 -6.58 18.76 -10.48
C LYS A 21 -5.58 19.66 -11.20
N ASP A 22 -5.19 19.33 -12.42
CA ASP A 22 -4.15 20.07 -13.13
C ASP A 22 -4.71 21.40 -13.66
N SER A 23 -5.99 21.42 -14.07
CA SER A 23 -6.73 22.63 -14.39
C SER A 23 -6.83 23.59 -13.20
N VAL A 24 -7.10 23.09 -11.99
CA VAL A 24 -7.10 23.92 -10.77
C VAL A 24 -5.72 24.49 -10.49
N ILE A 25 -4.67 23.67 -10.58
CA ILE A 25 -3.28 24.11 -10.36
C ILE A 25 -2.91 25.21 -11.36
N LYS A 26 -3.22 25.02 -12.64
CA LYS A 26 -2.96 26.03 -13.69
C LYS A 26 -3.68 27.34 -13.38
N TYR A 27 -4.98 27.25 -13.08
CA TYR A 27 -5.83 28.40 -12.74
C TYR A 27 -5.26 29.25 -11.60
N VAL A 28 -4.75 28.62 -10.54
CA VAL A 28 -4.19 29.36 -9.40
C VAL A 28 -2.77 29.85 -9.66
N CYS A 29 -1.94 29.10 -10.38
CA CYS A 29 -0.56 29.52 -10.67
C CYS A 29 -0.49 30.72 -11.63
N GLU A 30 -1.53 30.92 -12.45
CA GLU A 30 -1.66 32.12 -13.29
C GLU A 30 -2.04 33.38 -12.48
N ARG A 31 -2.68 33.23 -11.31
CA ARG A 31 -3.14 34.34 -10.46
C ARG A 31 -2.22 34.65 -9.29
N TYR A 32 -1.57 33.62 -8.75
CA TYR A 32 -0.77 33.72 -7.53
C TYR A 32 0.67 33.35 -7.85
N SER A 33 1.62 34.20 -7.43
CA SER A 33 3.05 33.96 -7.60
C SER A 33 3.55 32.88 -6.64
N PHE A 34 3.35 31.62 -7.01
CA PHE A 34 3.79 30.47 -6.23
C PHE A 34 5.22 30.05 -6.57
N THR A 35 5.93 29.59 -5.55
CA THR A 35 7.10 28.72 -5.70
C THR A 35 6.67 27.29 -5.43
N LEU A 36 7.13 26.34 -6.26
CA LEU A 36 6.90 24.92 -6.06
C LEU A 36 8.07 24.30 -5.29
N ASP A 37 7.83 23.83 -4.05
CA ASP A 37 8.73 22.94 -3.33
C ASP A 37 8.15 21.52 -3.35
N ARG A 38 8.70 20.68 -4.22
CA ARG A 38 8.25 19.30 -4.49
C ARG A 38 6.78 19.22 -4.87
N LYS A 39 5.90 19.09 -3.89
CA LYS A 39 4.44 18.90 -4.05
C LYS A 39 3.62 20.03 -3.44
N VAL A 40 4.27 21.01 -2.79
CA VAL A 40 3.63 22.15 -2.12
C VAL A 40 3.89 23.41 -2.94
N TYR A 41 2.82 24.13 -3.26
CA TYR A 41 2.90 25.46 -3.85
C TYR A 41 2.80 26.47 -2.71
N TYR A 42 3.70 27.43 -2.63
CA TYR A 42 3.68 28.41 -1.54
C TYR A 42 4.08 29.79 -2.01
N CYS A 43 3.59 30.80 -1.31
CA CYS A 43 4.02 32.18 -1.44
C CYS A 43 4.35 32.74 -0.06
N ARG A 44 4.59 34.05 0.05
CA ARG A 44 4.88 34.70 1.34
C ARG A 44 3.74 34.55 2.38
N TYR A 45 2.51 34.37 1.93
CA TYR A 45 1.32 34.49 2.78
C TYR A 45 0.67 33.17 3.14
N PHE A 46 0.84 32.12 2.34
CA PHE A 46 0.25 30.80 2.56
C PHE A 46 0.93 29.73 1.72
N ALA A 47 0.68 28.48 2.08
CA ALA A 47 1.08 27.30 1.33
C ALA A 47 -0.15 26.44 1.00
N VAL A 48 -0.08 25.70 -0.11
CA VAL A 48 -1.18 24.83 -0.57
C VAL A 48 -0.68 23.52 -1.15
N ARG A 49 -1.40 22.45 -0.81
CA ARG A 49 -1.27 21.12 -1.40
C ARG A 49 -2.56 20.73 -2.13
N PHE A 50 -2.44 20.40 -3.41
CA PHE A 50 -3.57 19.90 -4.22
C PHE A 50 -3.67 18.37 -4.17
N SER A 51 -4.85 17.89 -3.78
CA SER A 51 -5.22 16.48 -3.73
C SER A 51 -6.42 16.22 -4.65
N TYR A 52 -6.58 14.97 -5.07
CA TYR A 52 -7.70 14.56 -5.94
C TYR A 52 -8.42 13.34 -5.34
N SER A 53 -9.74 13.31 -5.48
CA SER A 53 -10.57 12.15 -5.14
C SER A 53 -11.68 11.92 -6.15
N GLN A 54 -11.81 10.66 -6.60
CA GLN A 54 -12.88 10.23 -7.50
C GLN A 54 -14.19 9.91 -6.75
N SER A 55 -14.10 9.25 -5.60
CA SER A 55 -15.25 8.76 -4.82
C SER A 55 -15.74 9.73 -3.73
N GLY A 56 -15.11 10.92 -3.62
CA GLY A 56 -15.39 11.91 -2.58
C GLY A 56 -14.73 11.61 -1.22
N ALA A 57 -14.30 10.36 -0.99
CA ALA A 57 -13.53 9.99 0.20
C ALA A 57 -12.13 10.62 0.16
N PHE A 58 -11.71 11.21 1.28
CA PHE A 58 -10.43 11.92 1.36
C PHE A 58 -9.39 11.15 2.18
N SER A 59 -9.05 9.91 1.79
CA SER A 59 -8.13 9.04 2.55
C SER A 59 -6.68 9.03 2.02
N ASN A 60 -6.43 9.68 0.88
CA ASN A 60 -5.11 9.68 0.24
C ASN A 60 -4.07 10.41 1.08
N THR A 61 -2.80 9.98 0.96
CA THR A 61 -1.66 10.65 1.59
C THR A 61 -1.45 12.05 1.01
N VAL A 62 -1.38 13.05 1.90
CA VAL A 62 -1.30 14.46 1.52
C VAL A 62 0.15 14.92 1.47
N LEU A 63 0.87 14.83 2.60
CA LEU A 63 2.24 15.31 2.76
C LEU A 63 2.95 14.62 3.94
N SER A 64 4.29 14.67 3.97
CA SER A 64 5.07 14.29 5.15
C SER A 64 5.02 15.37 6.25
N LEU A 65 5.07 14.96 7.51
CA LEU A 65 5.06 15.91 8.63
C LEU A 65 6.28 16.85 8.62
N SER A 66 7.46 16.31 8.27
CA SER A 66 8.69 17.12 8.11
C SER A 66 8.60 18.16 7.00
N ALA A 67 7.81 17.89 5.95
CA ALA A 67 7.60 18.88 4.89
C ALA A 67 6.58 19.93 5.33
N LEU A 68 5.54 19.54 6.09
CA LEU A 68 4.59 20.48 6.68
C LEU A 68 5.27 21.46 7.64
N GLN A 69 6.22 20.98 8.46
CA GLN A 69 6.94 21.80 9.45
C GLN A 69 7.48 23.12 8.88
N LYS A 70 7.97 23.10 7.63
CA LYS A 70 8.51 24.29 6.96
C LYS A 70 7.49 25.41 6.77
N TYR A 71 6.22 25.04 6.67
CA TYR A 71 5.11 25.93 6.33
C TYR A 71 4.14 26.12 7.49
N ASP A 72 4.39 25.48 8.63
CA ASP A 72 3.41 25.41 9.71
C ASP A 72 3.10 26.80 10.29
N LYS A 73 4.05 27.75 10.26
CA LYS A 73 3.84 29.12 10.74
C LYS A 73 3.04 30.03 9.79
N ILE A 74 2.57 29.53 8.64
CA ILE A 74 1.66 30.24 7.73
C ILE A 74 0.43 29.37 7.43
N PRO A 75 -0.69 29.92 6.96
CA PRO A 75 -1.85 29.11 6.58
C PRO A 75 -1.44 28.03 5.58
N PHE A 76 -1.63 26.77 5.97
CA PHE A 76 -1.34 25.62 5.12
C PHE A 76 -2.66 24.99 4.68
N PHE A 77 -3.00 25.19 3.42
CA PHE A 77 -4.24 24.68 2.84
C PHE A 77 -4.05 23.34 2.15
N VAL A 78 -5.09 22.52 2.21
CA VAL A 78 -5.23 21.36 1.35
C VAL A 78 -6.50 21.51 0.54
N VAL A 79 -6.33 21.61 -0.78
CA VAL A 79 -7.43 21.67 -1.73
C VAL A 79 -7.69 20.27 -2.26
N LEU A 80 -8.87 19.74 -1.96
CA LEU A 80 -9.38 18.49 -2.49
C LEU A 80 -10.23 18.77 -3.73
N VAL A 81 -9.68 18.45 -4.89
CA VAL A 81 -10.40 18.45 -6.16
C VAL A 81 -11.19 17.16 -6.27
N ARG A 82 -12.50 17.28 -6.53
CA ARG A 82 -13.43 16.15 -6.57
C ARG A 82 -13.99 15.98 -7.97
N ASN A 83 -14.15 14.73 -8.41
CA ASN A 83 -14.84 14.43 -9.67
C ASN A 83 -16.33 14.82 -9.55
N LYS A 84 -16.85 15.56 -10.54
CA LYS A 84 -18.27 15.98 -10.62
C LYS A 84 -18.82 16.69 -9.36
N ALA A 85 -17.96 17.28 -8.53
CA ALA A 85 -18.37 18.01 -7.34
C ALA A 85 -17.45 19.21 -7.10
N SER A 86 -17.93 20.21 -6.35
CA SER A 86 -17.14 21.40 -6.02
C SER A 86 -15.86 21.05 -5.26
N ASN A 87 -14.83 21.87 -5.43
CA ASN A 87 -13.59 21.74 -4.66
C ASN A 87 -13.88 21.93 -3.17
N VAL A 88 -13.09 21.28 -2.32
CA VAL A 88 -13.13 21.49 -0.87
C VAL A 88 -11.76 21.95 -0.41
N ILE A 89 -11.73 22.89 0.51
CA ILE A 89 -10.50 23.43 1.08
C ILE A 89 -10.54 23.25 2.61
N TYR A 90 -9.39 22.86 3.17
CA TYR A 90 -9.20 22.70 4.61
C TYR A 90 -7.90 23.37 5.04
N LEU A 91 -7.88 23.93 6.25
CA LEU A 91 -6.62 24.17 6.96
C LEU A 91 -6.04 22.83 7.44
N ALA A 92 -4.74 22.64 7.24
CA ALA A 92 -4.03 21.41 7.59
C ALA A 92 -2.67 21.66 8.25
N ASN A 93 -2.50 22.83 8.87
CA ASN A 93 -1.47 23.08 9.87
C ASN A 93 -1.50 21.99 10.96
N SER A 94 -0.41 21.82 11.71
CA SER A 94 -0.24 20.73 12.68
C SER A 94 -1.35 20.67 13.73
N THR A 95 -1.92 21.81 14.12
CA THR A 95 -3.08 21.88 15.04
C THR A 95 -4.29 21.12 14.49
N PHE A 96 -4.50 21.14 13.18
CA PHE A 96 -5.65 20.53 12.51
C PHE A 96 -5.39 19.12 12.01
N LEU A 97 -4.33 18.47 12.49
CA LEU A 97 -4.08 17.05 12.22
C LEU A 97 -4.47 16.22 13.44
N SER A 98 -5.28 15.18 13.26
CA SER A 98 -5.70 14.29 14.35
C SER A 98 -4.59 13.31 14.74
N LYS A 99 -3.79 12.85 13.77
CA LYS A 99 -2.68 11.90 13.94
C LYS A 99 -1.77 11.89 12.71
N ILE A 100 -0.67 11.16 12.81
CA ILE A 100 0.21 10.82 11.69
C ILE A 100 0.04 9.34 11.36
N SER A 101 0.10 8.97 10.08
CA SER A 101 -0.22 7.62 9.62
C SER A 101 0.68 6.54 10.24
N HIS A 102 0.13 5.32 10.31
CA HIS A 102 0.71 4.16 11.01
C HIS A 102 2.11 3.72 10.57
N SER A 103 2.52 4.01 9.34
CA SER A 103 3.85 3.66 8.81
C SER A 103 4.99 4.46 9.47
N SER A 104 4.66 5.47 10.26
CA SER A 104 5.59 6.39 10.91
C SER A 104 6.16 5.80 12.21
N LYS A 105 6.78 4.62 12.12
CA LYS A 105 7.34 3.88 13.28
C LYS A 105 8.43 4.63 14.05
N GLU A 106 9.04 5.60 13.41
CA GLU A 106 10.13 6.39 13.99
C GLU A 106 9.69 7.80 14.40
N LEU A 107 8.39 8.15 14.31
CA LEU A 107 7.90 9.46 14.74
C LEU A 107 8.11 9.61 16.24
N THR A 108 8.99 10.52 16.61
CA THR A 108 9.24 10.93 18.00
C THR A 108 9.43 12.43 18.04
N MET A 109 9.48 13.01 19.25
CA MET A 109 9.86 14.42 19.44
C MET A 109 11.22 14.78 18.81
N ARG A 110 12.11 13.79 18.63
CA ARG A 110 13.47 13.99 18.09
C ARG A 110 13.62 13.53 16.64
N ASN A 111 12.58 12.92 16.06
CA ASN A 111 12.62 12.39 14.70
C ASN A 111 11.26 12.60 14.03
N ILE A 112 11.15 13.73 13.33
CA ILE A 112 9.93 14.17 12.66
C ILE A 112 9.83 13.42 11.32
N LYS A 113 9.28 12.20 11.36
CA LYS A 113 9.04 11.35 10.19
C LYS A 113 7.60 10.91 10.12
N GLY A 114 7.15 10.59 8.91
CA GLY A 114 5.79 10.14 8.67
C GLY A 114 5.00 11.05 7.75
N SER A 115 3.83 10.57 7.33
CA SER A 115 2.88 11.31 6.51
C SER A 115 1.49 11.32 7.10
N PHE A 116 0.72 12.36 6.79
CA PHE A 116 -0.69 12.44 7.13
C PHE A 116 -1.55 12.25 5.88
N ASN A 117 -2.72 11.67 6.08
CA ASN A 117 -3.73 11.49 5.04
C ASN A 117 -4.79 12.59 5.15
N GLY A 118 -5.61 12.74 4.11
CA GLY A 118 -6.70 13.71 4.12
C GLY A 118 -7.77 13.45 5.20
N SER A 119 -7.88 12.19 5.63
CA SER A 119 -8.77 11.72 6.67
C SER A 119 -8.28 12.11 8.06
N ASP A 120 -6.98 12.38 8.18
CA ASP A 120 -6.38 12.81 9.43
C ASP A 120 -6.57 14.32 9.65
N ILE A 121 -6.93 15.08 8.61
CA ILE A 121 -7.25 16.51 8.72
C ILE A 121 -8.59 16.67 9.44
N VAL A 122 -8.56 17.30 10.61
CA VAL A 122 -9.69 17.56 11.50
C VAL A 122 -10.73 18.43 10.78
N LYS A 123 -11.99 17.97 10.77
CA LYS A 123 -13.11 18.66 10.10
C LYS A 123 -13.84 19.66 10.98
N GLU A 124 -13.70 19.52 12.29
CA GLU A 124 -14.28 20.41 13.29
C GLU A 124 -13.32 20.49 14.49
N TYR A 125 -13.00 21.70 14.94
CA TYR A 125 -12.06 21.97 16.02
C TYR A 125 -12.69 22.97 17.00
N ASN A 126 -12.86 22.57 18.26
CA ASN A 126 -13.52 23.38 19.29
C ASN A 126 -14.91 23.93 18.88
N GLY A 127 -15.72 23.12 18.19
CA GLY A 127 -17.04 23.52 17.69
C GLY A 127 -17.03 24.38 16.42
N LEU A 128 -15.85 24.75 15.92
CA LEU A 128 -15.69 25.47 14.65
C LEU A 128 -15.43 24.47 13.53
N LYS A 129 -16.21 24.55 12.45
CA LYS A 129 -15.97 23.75 11.26
C LYS A 129 -14.69 24.22 10.56
N ASN A 130 -13.85 23.28 10.14
CA ASN A 130 -12.69 23.56 9.28
C ASN A 130 -13.17 23.84 7.86
N ALA A 131 -13.65 25.06 7.65
CA ALA A 131 -14.28 25.55 6.44
C ALA A 131 -13.99 27.05 6.27
N PRO A 132 -14.09 27.60 5.03
CA PRO A 132 -13.74 28.98 4.71
C PRO A 132 -14.23 30.04 5.70
N GLU A 133 -15.48 29.91 6.16
CA GLU A 133 -16.12 30.85 7.07
C GLU A 133 -15.44 30.98 8.43
N ASN A 134 -14.66 29.98 8.87
CA ASN A 134 -14.00 29.96 10.18
C ASN A 134 -12.47 30.00 10.09
N PHE A 135 -11.89 30.14 8.89
CA PHE A 135 -10.43 30.02 8.73
C PHE A 135 -9.64 31.06 9.51
N ASP A 136 -10.14 32.30 9.63
CA ASP A 136 -9.48 33.33 10.44
C ASP A 136 -9.35 32.93 11.90
N GLU A 137 -10.46 32.49 12.49
CA GLU A 137 -10.52 32.11 13.90
C GLU A 137 -9.70 30.84 14.14
N LEU A 138 -9.84 29.83 13.27
CA LEU A 138 -9.05 28.62 13.32
C LEU A 138 -7.55 28.94 13.25
N PHE A 139 -7.11 29.72 12.27
CA PHE A 139 -5.68 30.03 12.16
C PHE A 139 -5.17 30.87 13.33
N THR A 140 -6.00 31.75 13.90
CA THR A 140 -5.65 32.46 15.15
C THR A 140 -5.42 31.48 16.30
N LEU A 141 -6.26 30.44 16.44
CA LEU A 141 -6.05 29.36 17.42
C LEU A 141 -4.75 28.58 17.16
N HIS A 142 -4.40 28.39 15.89
CA HIS A 142 -3.16 27.74 15.52
C HIS A 142 -1.93 28.61 15.83
N GLU A 143 -1.98 29.92 15.56
CA GLU A 143 -0.90 30.87 15.89
C GLU A 143 -0.62 30.94 17.41
N GLY A 144 -1.62 30.64 18.24
CA GLY A 144 -1.47 30.52 19.70
C GLY A 144 -0.83 29.22 20.19
N LEU A 145 -0.47 28.29 19.30
CA LEU A 145 0.12 26.99 19.65
C LEU A 145 1.52 26.85 19.06
N GLU A 146 2.46 26.34 19.86
CA GLU A 146 3.79 26.05 19.35
C GLU A 146 3.85 24.73 18.58
N TRP A 147 4.83 24.65 17.67
CA TRP A 147 5.06 23.45 16.88
C TRP A 147 5.30 22.23 17.78
N ASP A 148 6.09 22.38 18.85
CA ASP A 148 6.46 21.29 19.74
C ASP A 148 5.25 20.74 20.52
N ASP A 149 4.32 21.59 20.92
CA ASP A 149 3.07 21.16 21.58
C ASP A 149 2.20 20.33 20.62
N ASN A 150 2.10 20.78 19.38
CA ASN A 150 1.39 20.06 18.34
C ASN A 150 2.09 18.73 17.98
N LEU A 151 3.42 18.73 17.89
CA LEU A 151 4.21 17.53 17.64
C LEU A 151 4.03 16.52 18.76
N PHE A 152 4.07 16.95 20.02
CA PHE A 152 3.82 16.09 21.18
C PHE A 152 2.46 15.43 21.10
N ARG A 153 1.40 16.22 20.88
CA ARG A 153 0.03 15.70 20.69
C ARG A 153 -0.05 14.69 19.54
N LEU A 154 0.62 14.96 18.42
CA LEU A 154 0.63 14.08 17.25
C LEU A 154 1.41 12.80 17.51
N VAL A 155 2.52 12.85 18.24
CA VAL A 155 3.28 11.69 18.68
C VAL A 155 2.41 10.83 19.59
N GLU A 156 1.80 11.42 20.62
CA GLU A 156 0.91 10.73 21.58
C GLU A 156 -0.29 10.11 20.89
N ALA A 157 -1.04 10.87 20.07
CA ALA A 157 -2.20 10.38 19.34
C ALA A 157 -1.84 9.26 18.35
N SER A 158 -0.65 9.33 17.75
CA SER A 158 -0.17 8.27 16.86
C SER A 158 0.29 7.04 17.64
N SER A 159 0.90 7.22 18.81
CA SER A 159 1.33 6.18 19.76
C SER A 159 0.16 5.44 20.41
N ALA A 160 -0.93 6.14 20.70
CA ALA A 160 -2.16 5.57 21.25
C ALA A 160 -2.95 4.70 20.25
N ILE A 161 -2.58 4.65 18.98
CA ILE A 161 -3.32 3.85 18.01
C ILE A 161 -3.08 2.35 18.29
N LYS A 162 -4.07 1.70 18.89
CA LYS A 162 -4.12 0.24 19.01
C LYS A 162 -4.04 -0.37 17.60
N PRO A 163 -3.00 -1.15 17.29
CA PRO A 163 -2.88 -1.76 15.98
C PRO A 163 -4.01 -2.76 15.76
N LYS A 164 -4.62 -2.76 14.57
CA LYS A 164 -5.66 -3.73 14.18
C LYS A 164 -5.18 -5.17 14.24
N SER A 165 -3.88 -5.40 14.07
CA SER A 165 -3.22 -6.70 14.17
C SER A 165 -2.21 -6.70 15.32
N GLN A 166 -2.26 -7.76 16.15
CA GLN A 166 -1.31 -7.99 17.23
C GLN A 166 -0.26 -9.02 16.81
N LYS A 167 0.83 -9.08 17.58
CA LYS A 167 1.89 -10.08 17.41
C LYS A 167 1.28 -11.45 17.63
N PHE A 168 1.42 -12.34 16.66
CA PHE A 168 0.91 -13.70 16.80
C PHE A 168 1.74 -14.43 17.86
N SER A 169 1.09 -15.01 18.86
CA SER A 169 1.75 -15.68 19.97
C SER A 169 1.35 -17.16 19.99
N PRO A 170 2.04 -18.03 19.24
CA PRO A 170 1.66 -19.43 19.12
C PRO A 170 1.80 -20.15 20.47
N GLY A 171 0.84 -21.02 20.78
CA GLY A 171 0.98 -22.04 21.81
C GLY A 171 1.93 -23.16 21.40
N GLU A 172 2.12 -24.15 22.27
CA GLU A 172 3.07 -25.25 22.03
C GLU A 172 2.72 -26.09 20.79
N ALA A 173 1.44 -26.43 20.62
CA ALA A 173 0.97 -27.18 19.44
C ALA A 173 1.13 -26.38 18.14
N GLU A 174 0.82 -25.09 18.17
CA GLU A 174 0.98 -24.18 17.03
C GLU A 174 2.46 -24.01 16.66
N LEU A 175 3.34 -23.89 17.65
CA LEU A 175 4.79 -23.83 17.43
C LEU A 175 5.31 -25.11 16.75
N ASN A 176 4.85 -26.27 17.22
CA ASN A 176 5.17 -27.55 16.58
C ASN A 176 4.67 -27.60 15.13
N ASN A 177 3.45 -27.10 14.88
CA ASN A 177 2.89 -27.04 13.53
C ASN A 177 3.67 -26.10 12.61
N ILE A 178 4.10 -24.93 13.10
CA ILE A 178 4.93 -23.98 12.36
C ILE A 178 6.22 -24.65 11.91
N LEU A 179 6.94 -25.32 12.81
CA LEU A 179 8.18 -26.00 12.45
C LEU A 179 7.93 -27.19 11.52
N ALA A 180 6.86 -27.96 11.75
CA ALA A 180 6.47 -29.08 10.89
C ALA A 180 5.99 -28.64 9.49
N SER A 181 5.63 -27.36 9.31
CA SER A 181 5.20 -26.84 8.01
C SER A 181 6.26 -26.96 6.92
N VAL A 182 7.55 -26.98 7.29
CA VAL A 182 8.66 -27.20 6.35
C VAL A 182 8.60 -28.61 5.77
N SER A 183 8.41 -29.62 6.63
CA SER A 183 8.27 -31.01 6.19
C SER A 183 6.99 -31.23 5.39
N ARG A 184 5.88 -30.55 5.76
CA ARG A 184 4.64 -30.56 4.96
C ARG A 184 4.87 -30.01 3.56
N ALA A 185 5.54 -28.86 3.45
CA ALA A 185 5.86 -28.27 2.16
C ALA A 185 6.80 -29.16 1.32
N GLN A 186 7.79 -29.82 1.93
CA GLN A 186 8.64 -30.80 1.24
C GLN A 186 7.83 -31.97 0.69
N SER A 187 6.90 -32.52 1.47
CA SER A 187 6.01 -33.59 1.02
C SER A 187 5.08 -33.13 -0.09
N PHE A 188 4.51 -31.92 0.02
CA PHE A 188 3.63 -31.36 -1.01
C PHE A 188 4.37 -31.10 -2.32
N VAL A 189 5.59 -30.54 -2.26
CA VAL A 189 6.42 -30.29 -3.44
C VAL A 189 6.73 -31.56 -4.23
N ARG A 190 6.80 -32.71 -3.55
CA ARG A 190 7.06 -34.02 -4.15
C ARG A 190 5.79 -34.74 -4.62
N SER A 191 4.60 -34.21 -4.33
CA SER A 191 3.34 -34.85 -4.70
C SER A 191 2.83 -34.37 -6.06
N GLU A 192 1.94 -35.16 -6.66
CA GLU A 192 1.26 -34.80 -7.91
C GLU A 192 0.42 -33.52 -7.76
N ASN A 193 -0.02 -33.19 -6.55
CA ASN A 193 -0.80 -31.99 -6.27
C ASN A 193 -0.04 -30.69 -6.57
N LEU A 194 1.30 -30.69 -6.49
CA LEU A 194 2.09 -29.53 -6.94
C LEU A 194 1.91 -29.31 -8.44
N GLN A 195 1.95 -30.37 -9.24
CA GLN A 195 1.75 -30.27 -10.69
C GLN A 195 0.33 -29.82 -11.02
N ILE A 196 -0.67 -30.35 -10.33
CA ILE A 196 -2.08 -29.95 -10.49
C ILE A 196 -2.28 -28.46 -10.15
N LEU A 197 -1.69 -27.99 -9.04
CA LEU A 197 -1.77 -26.57 -8.67
C LEU A 197 -1.05 -25.68 -9.69
N ASN A 198 0.14 -26.10 -10.13
CA ASN A 198 0.92 -25.35 -11.11
C ASN A 198 0.20 -25.26 -12.46
N GLN A 199 -0.41 -26.35 -12.93
CA GLN A 199 -1.16 -26.38 -14.17
C GLN A 199 -2.39 -25.45 -14.11
N ASP A 200 -3.18 -25.53 -13.04
CA ASP A 200 -4.38 -24.68 -12.85
C ASP A 200 -4.02 -23.18 -12.84
N LEU A 201 -2.99 -22.79 -12.10
CA LEU A 201 -2.52 -21.39 -12.07
C LEU A 201 -1.99 -20.92 -13.42
N ASN A 202 -1.26 -21.79 -14.14
CA ASN A 202 -0.79 -21.50 -15.48
C ASN A 202 -1.93 -21.36 -16.50
N GLU A 203 -2.94 -22.24 -16.44
CA GLU A 203 -4.12 -22.14 -17.29
C GLU A 203 -4.88 -20.83 -17.06
N ARG A 204 -5.07 -20.44 -15.79
CA ARG A 204 -5.68 -19.15 -15.41
C ARG A 204 -4.87 -17.97 -15.94
N CYS A 205 -3.55 -17.99 -15.77
CA CYS A 205 -2.65 -16.97 -16.27
C CYS A 205 -2.71 -16.85 -17.80
N ASN A 206 -2.67 -18.00 -18.50
CA ASN A 206 -2.75 -18.05 -19.96
C ASN A 206 -4.07 -17.51 -20.50
N LYS A 207 -5.20 -17.81 -19.84
CA LYS A 207 -6.52 -17.29 -20.22
C LYS A 207 -6.62 -15.76 -20.15
N CYS A 208 -5.77 -15.08 -19.38
CA CYS A 208 -5.76 -13.61 -19.26
C CYS A 208 -4.47 -12.95 -19.78
N ARG A 209 -3.65 -13.66 -20.56
CA ARG A 209 -2.32 -13.18 -21.00
C ARG A 209 -2.35 -11.80 -21.67
N ASP A 210 -3.30 -11.56 -22.58
CA ASP A 210 -3.45 -10.27 -23.26
C ASP A 210 -3.82 -9.14 -22.27
N ALA A 211 -4.73 -9.43 -21.33
CA ALA A 211 -5.14 -8.47 -20.31
C ALA A 211 -4.00 -8.17 -19.33
N ILE A 212 -3.16 -9.17 -19.01
CA ILE A 212 -1.94 -8.99 -18.20
C ILE A 212 -0.94 -8.08 -18.91
N LEU A 213 -0.73 -8.24 -20.23
CA LEU A 213 0.14 -7.34 -21.00
C LEU A 213 -0.37 -5.89 -20.93
N VAL A 214 -1.66 -5.66 -21.15
CA VAL A 214 -2.26 -4.31 -21.02
C VAL A 214 -2.08 -3.78 -19.59
N ALA A 215 -2.35 -4.59 -18.57
CA ALA A 215 -2.18 -4.22 -17.16
C ALA A 215 -0.72 -3.91 -16.82
N SER A 216 0.25 -4.55 -17.47
CA SER A 216 1.68 -4.35 -17.19
C SER A 216 2.15 -2.90 -17.41
N HIS A 217 1.50 -2.19 -18.35
CA HIS A 217 1.77 -0.79 -18.67
C HIS A 217 1.16 0.21 -17.67
N ILE A 218 0.37 -0.25 -16.69
CA ILE A 218 -0.15 0.61 -15.64
C ILE A 218 1.02 1.09 -14.76
N GLU A 219 1.23 2.41 -14.71
CA GLU A 219 2.30 3.03 -13.91
C GLU A 219 2.14 2.79 -12.41
N ASN A 220 0.90 2.78 -11.91
CA ASN A 220 0.61 2.53 -10.51
C ASN A 220 0.81 1.04 -10.18
N VAL A 221 1.99 0.73 -9.61
CA VAL A 221 2.42 -0.62 -9.23
C VAL A 221 1.40 -1.36 -8.37
N ASN A 222 0.75 -0.67 -7.42
CA ASN A 222 -0.24 -1.29 -6.52
C ASN A 222 -1.56 -1.58 -7.24
N LEU A 223 -1.97 -0.74 -8.18
CA LEU A 223 -3.17 -1.00 -8.99
C LEU A 223 -2.90 -2.13 -9.99
N ARG A 224 -1.73 -2.11 -10.62
CA ARG A 224 -1.26 -3.15 -11.54
C ARG A 224 -1.25 -4.53 -10.90
N GLY A 225 -0.60 -4.66 -9.74
CA GLY A 225 -0.51 -5.94 -9.01
C GLY A 225 -1.89 -6.51 -8.70
N ARG A 226 -2.75 -5.70 -8.06
CA ARG A 226 -4.13 -6.08 -7.71
C ARG A 226 -4.97 -6.48 -8.90
N LEU A 227 -4.83 -5.78 -10.03
CA LEU A 227 -5.56 -6.12 -11.24
C LEU A 227 -5.13 -7.49 -11.79
N ILE A 228 -3.82 -7.77 -11.84
CA ILE A 228 -3.29 -9.05 -12.32
C ILE A 228 -3.69 -10.19 -11.37
N GLU A 229 -3.57 -9.99 -10.06
CA GLU A 229 -4.05 -10.92 -9.03
C GLU A 229 -5.52 -11.27 -9.28
N PHE A 230 -6.38 -10.25 -9.45
CA PHE A 230 -7.81 -10.43 -9.68
C PHE A 230 -8.14 -11.14 -11.00
N LEU A 231 -7.41 -10.83 -12.09
CA LEU A 231 -7.60 -11.48 -13.39
C LEU A 231 -7.39 -13.01 -13.31
N ILE A 232 -6.46 -13.46 -12.47
CA ILE A 232 -6.08 -14.87 -12.35
C ILE A 232 -7.04 -15.62 -11.41
N THR A 233 -7.44 -14.99 -10.31
CA THR A 233 -8.22 -15.66 -9.26
C THR A 233 -9.72 -15.69 -9.53
N THR A 234 -10.25 -14.74 -10.32
CA THR A 234 -11.68 -14.67 -10.63
C THR A 234 -12.15 -15.68 -11.68
N ASP A 235 -13.46 -15.93 -11.73
CA ASP A 235 -14.10 -16.75 -12.77
C ASP A 235 -14.05 -16.15 -14.19
N ASP A 236 -14.33 -16.98 -15.19
CA ASP A 236 -14.24 -16.61 -16.61
C ASP A 236 -15.23 -15.48 -16.99
N ALA A 237 -16.41 -15.40 -16.36
CA ALA A 237 -17.41 -14.39 -16.68
C ALA A 237 -16.97 -12.99 -16.22
N LEU A 238 -16.47 -12.88 -14.98
CA LEU A 238 -15.97 -11.61 -14.44
C LEU A 238 -14.64 -11.21 -15.08
N ARG A 239 -13.77 -12.17 -15.39
CA ARG A 239 -12.51 -11.93 -16.14
C ARG A 239 -12.79 -11.32 -17.51
N ASN A 240 -13.76 -11.85 -18.25
CA ASN A 240 -14.13 -11.34 -19.57
C ASN A 240 -14.67 -9.89 -19.50
N ARG A 241 -15.47 -9.56 -18.47
CA ARG A 241 -15.95 -8.18 -18.24
C ARG A 241 -14.80 -7.21 -18.03
N ILE A 242 -13.84 -7.55 -17.17
CA ILE A 242 -12.68 -6.69 -16.87
C ILE A 242 -11.79 -6.54 -18.09
N SER A 243 -11.59 -7.62 -18.84
CA SER A 243 -10.77 -7.61 -20.05
C SER A 243 -11.36 -6.71 -21.14
N ALA A 244 -12.69 -6.63 -21.24
CA ALA A 244 -13.39 -5.67 -22.08
C ALA A 244 -13.20 -4.23 -21.60
N THR A 245 -13.34 -3.96 -20.29
CA THR A 245 -13.14 -2.63 -19.70
C THR A 245 -11.70 -2.12 -19.87
N LEU A 246 -10.68 -2.99 -19.75
CA LEU A 246 -9.27 -2.62 -19.93
C LEU A 246 -8.91 -2.18 -21.36
N ARG A 247 -9.66 -2.66 -22.36
CA ARG A 247 -9.46 -2.28 -23.77
C ARG A 247 -10.04 -0.91 -24.08
N ASP A 248 -11.01 -0.46 -23.30
CA ASP A 248 -11.69 0.81 -23.47
C ASP A 248 -11.03 1.87 -22.57
N LYS A 249 -10.14 2.68 -23.15
CA LYS A 249 -9.21 3.60 -22.43
C LYS A 249 -9.91 4.67 -21.56
N GLU A 250 -11.24 4.71 -21.55
CA GLU A 250 -12.06 5.73 -20.90
C GLU A 250 -12.90 5.23 -19.71
N GLN A 251 -12.89 3.93 -19.38
CA GLN A 251 -13.70 3.39 -18.27
C GLN A 251 -12.90 3.11 -16.99
N LEU A 252 -13.48 3.52 -15.86
CA LEU A 252 -12.98 3.27 -14.51
C LEU A 252 -12.99 1.76 -14.21
N LEU A 253 -11.83 1.21 -13.86
CA LEU A 253 -11.74 -0.16 -13.34
C LEU A 253 -12.61 -0.29 -12.08
N PRO A 254 -13.35 -1.39 -11.90
CA PRO A 254 -14.15 -1.62 -10.70
C PRO A 254 -13.29 -1.60 -9.43
N GLU A 255 -13.87 -1.23 -8.29
CA GLU A 255 -13.18 -1.33 -6.99
C GLU A 255 -12.93 -2.82 -6.67
N PHE A 256 -11.67 -3.24 -6.75
CA PHE A 256 -11.25 -4.59 -6.38
C PHE A 256 -11.18 -4.69 -4.84
N LEU A 257 -12.06 -5.51 -4.25
CA LEU A 257 -12.02 -5.84 -2.83
C LEU A 257 -10.78 -6.69 -2.54
N THR A 258 -9.89 -6.20 -1.69
CA THR A 258 -8.77 -6.98 -1.16
C THR A 258 -9.28 -7.91 -0.07
N HIS A 259 -9.13 -9.23 -0.25
CA HIS A 259 -9.25 -10.17 0.85
C HIS A 259 -8.02 -10.02 1.75
N ASP A 260 -8.22 -9.77 3.04
CA ASP A 260 -7.13 -9.53 4.00
C ASP A 260 -6.47 -10.85 4.48
N ASP A 261 -6.36 -11.85 3.61
CA ASP A 261 -5.81 -13.19 3.88
C ASP A 261 -4.33 -13.30 3.42
N LEU A 262 -3.65 -14.41 3.75
CA LEU A 262 -2.22 -14.59 3.45
C LEU A 262 -1.91 -14.83 1.96
N GLY A 263 -2.87 -15.35 1.19
CA GLY A 263 -2.71 -15.63 -0.24
C GLY A 263 -3.96 -15.29 -1.05
N ASP A 264 -3.75 -15.03 -2.33
CA ASP A 264 -4.81 -14.63 -3.28
C ASP A 264 -5.64 -15.82 -3.77
N TYR A 265 -5.05 -17.01 -3.77
CA TYR A 265 -5.67 -18.24 -4.23
C TYR A 265 -5.53 -19.35 -3.19
N ILE A 266 -6.65 -19.97 -2.82
CA ILE A 266 -6.71 -21.05 -1.84
C ILE A 266 -7.28 -22.29 -2.52
N ARG A 267 -6.60 -23.42 -2.35
CA ARG A 267 -7.08 -24.71 -2.86
C ARG A 267 -6.84 -25.83 -1.85
N VAL A 268 -7.85 -26.65 -1.65
CA VAL A 268 -7.80 -27.83 -0.77
C VAL A 268 -7.51 -29.06 -1.62
N PHE A 269 -6.55 -29.86 -1.16
CA PHE A 269 -6.18 -31.15 -1.70
C PHE A 269 -6.36 -32.23 -0.62
N ASP A 270 -6.25 -33.49 -1.01
CA ASP A 270 -6.27 -34.65 -0.10
C ASP A 270 -5.11 -34.63 0.91
N ASN A 271 -3.96 -34.09 0.53
CA ASN A 271 -2.76 -34.00 1.36
C ASN A 271 -2.56 -32.62 2.02
N GLY A 272 -3.59 -31.75 2.00
CA GLY A 272 -3.59 -30.48 2.74
C GLY A 272 -4.13 -29.29 1.96
N LYS A 273 -4.07 -28.13 2.58
CA LYS A 273 -4.54 -26.86 2.06
C LYS A 273 -3.37 -26.01 1.55
N THR A 274 -3.53 -25.45 0.37
CA THR A 274 -2.56 -24.52 -0.20
C THR A 274 -3.07 -23.09 -0.14
N TYR A 275 -2.19 -22.20 0.29
CA TYR A 275 -2.33 -20.76 0.16
C TYR A 275 -1.31 -20.33 -0.91
N THR A 276 -1.76 -19.62 -1.94
CA THR A 276 -0.89 -19.14 -3.02
C THR A 276 -1.03 -17.64 -3.17
N ASP A 277 0.09 -16.95 -3.08
CA ASP A 277 0.19 -15.49 -3.23
C ASP A 277 0.81 -15.18 -4.60
N ILE A 278 0.14 -14.37 -5.42
CA ILE A 278 0.51 -14.13 -6.81
C ILE A 278 1.43 -12.91 -6.85
N LYS A 279 2.64 -13.07 -7.40
CA LYS A 279 3.60 -11.97 -7.50
C LYS A 279 4.02 -11.72 -8.93
N THR A 280 3.79 -10.49 -9.38
CA THR A 280 4.22 -10.05 -10.70
C THR A 280 5.59 -9.38 -10.64
N LYS A 281 6.50 -9.78 -11.53
CA LYS A 281 7.83 -9.20 -11.71
C LYS A 281 8.02 -8.75 -13.16
N ILE A 282 8.09 -7.43 -13.36
CA ILE A 282 8.50 -6.86 -14.64
C ILE A 282 10.03 -6.95 -14.72
N LEU A 283 10.53 -7.73 -15.69
CA LEU A 283 11.93 -8.18 -15.71
C LEU A 283 12.93 -7.02 -15.87
N TYR A 284 12.57 -6.00 -16.62
CA TYR A 284 13.40 -4.81 -16.86
C TYR A 284 13.28 -3.72 -15.78
N LEU A 285 12.47 -3.93 -14.73
CA LEU A 285 12.35 -3.00 -13.60
C LEU A 285 13.01 -3.57 -12.35
N ASP A 286 13.80 -2.75 -11.65
CA ASP A 286 14.39 -3.06 -10.34
C ASP A 286 13.35 -2.95 -9.20
N SER A 287 12.30 -3.76 -9.27
CA SER A 287 11.30 -3.89 -8.20
C SER A 287 11.64 -5.00 -7.20
N ALA A 288 11.44 -4.73 -5.91
CA ALA A 288 11.58 -5.69 -4.81
C ALA A 288 10.22 -5.83 -4.10
N PRO A 289 9.40 -6.84 -4.46
CA PRO A 289 8.03 -6.93 -4.00
C PRO A 289 7.93 -7.27 -2.51
N LYS A 290 6.84 -6.82 -1.89
CA LYS A 290 6.41 -7.32 -0.58
C LYS A 290 5.99 -8.79 -0.73
N ALA A 291 6.47 -9.64 0.16
CA ALA A 291 6.05 -11.03 0.27
C ALA A 291 4.83 -11.12 1.20
N TYR A 292 5.04 -11.27 2.50
CA TYR A 292 3.98 -11.47 3.49
C TYR A 292 4.21 -10.68 4.78
N ASN A 293 3.12 -10.43 5.52
CA ASN A 293 3.23 -10.05 6.92
C ASN A 293 3.67 -11.26 7.75
N VAL A 294 4.68 -11.08 8.60
CA VAL A 294 5.30 -12.18 9.37
C VAL A 294 4.29 -12.86 10.30
N ASP A 295 3.46 -12.10 11.01
CA ASP A 295 2.51 -12.68 11.96
C ASP A 295 1.40 -13.46 11.26
N LYS A 296 0.85 -12.94 10.15
CA LYS A 296 -0.11 -13.68 9.33
C LYS A 296 0.47 -14.96 8.76
N PHE A 297 1.73 -14.90 8.32
CA PHE A 297 2.43 -16.07 7.82
C PHE A 297 2.58 -17.14 8.91
N LEU A 298 3.06 -16.76 10.09
CA LEU A 298 3.20 -17.69 11.22
C LEU A 298 1.85 -18.26 11.68
N GLU A 299 0.80 -17.44 11.72
CA GLU A 299 -0.56 -17.86 12.06
C GLU A 299 -1.08 -18.93 11.09
N LYS A 300 -0.87 -18.77 9.78
CA LYS A 300 -1.27 -19.81 8.81
C LYS A 300 -0.40 -21.05 8.88
N MET A 301 0.89 -20.91 9.15
CA MET A 301 1.78 -22.08 9.27
C MET A 301 1.58 -22.86 10.57
N ALA A 302 0.89 -22.27 11.55
CA ALA A 302 0.40 -22.96 12.74
C ALA A 302 -0.81 -23.88 12.47
N GLU A 303 -1.49 -23.76 11.31
CA GLU A 303 -2.48 -24.74 10.86
C GLU A 303 -1.80 -26.09 10.57
N SER A 304 -2.44 -27.21 10.91
CA SER A 304 -1.82 -28.54 10.81
C SER A 304 -1.70 -29.09 9.39
N ASP A 305 -2.39 -28.50 8.41
CA ASP A 305 -2.50 -28.99 7.03
C ASP A 305 -2.16 -27.92 5.98
N ALA A 306 -1.62 -26.76 6.38
CA ALA A 306 -1.32 -25.67 5.46
C ALA A 306 0.07 -25.78 4.79
N SER A 307 0.13 -25.41 3.51
CA SER A 307 1.34 -25.13 2.72
C SER A 307 1.21 -23.78 2.00
N PHE A 308 2.30 -23.03 1.89
CA PHE A 308 2.30 -21.69 1.29
C PHE A 308 3.27 -21.55 0.11
N PHE A 309 2.76 -20.98 -0.97
CA PHE A 309 3.46 -20.82 -2.25
C PHE A 309 3.35 -19.39 -2.78
N PHE A 310 4.37 -18.97 -3.53
CA PHE A 310 4.27 -17.85 -4.44
C PHE A 310 4.07 -18.36 -5.86
N PHE A 311 3.09 -17.80 -6.57
CA PHE A 311 3.00 -17.94 -8.02
C PHE A 311 3.62 -16.70 -8.66
N LEU A 312 4.87 -16.85 -9.09
CA LEU A 312 5.65 -15.77 -9.71
C LEU A 312 5.29 -15.67 -11.19
N ILE A 313 5.08 -14.45 -11.68
CA ILE A 313 4.78 -14.16 -13.08
C ILE A 313 5.81 -13.16 -13.59
N GLY A 314 6.67 -13.60 -14.50
CA GLY A 314 7.63 -12.77 -15.21
C GLY A 314 6.99 -12.12 -16.42
N ILE A 315 7.09 -10.80 -16.50
CA ILE A 315 6.57 -10.02 -17.63
C ILE A 315 7.72 -9.26 -18.30
N ASP A 316 7.81 -9.38 -19.63
CA ASP A 316 8.70 -8.61 -20.49
C ASP A 316 7.91 -7.65 -21.40
N GLU A 317 8.55 -7.12 -22.44
CA GLU A 317 7.93 -6.21 -23.42
C GLU A 317 6.89 -6.88 -24.33
N HIS A 318 6.84 -8.22 -24.36
CA HIS A 318 5.91 -9.02 -25.15
C HIS A 318 4.79 -9.65 -24.31
N GLY A 319 4.85 -9.52 -22.98
CA GLY A 319 3.82 -9.97 -22.04
C GLY A 319 4.38 -10.99 -21.05
N VAL A 320 3.55 -11.96 -20.64
CA VAL A 320 4.02 -13.02 -19.73
C VAL A 320 5.11 -13.84 -20.43
N PHE A 321 6.32 -13.82 -19.89
CA PHE A 321 7.48 -14.55 -20.39
C PHE A 321 7.60 -15.94 -19.76
N ASN A 322 7.48 -16.02 -18.44
CA ASN A 322 7.56 -17.26 -17.68
C ASN A 322 6.78 -17.16 -16.37
N THR A 323 6.46 -18.31 -15.78
CA THR A 323 5.85 -18.42 -14.46
C THR A 323 6.62 -19.42 -13.61
N ALA A 324 6.53 -19.30 -12.28
CA ALA A 324 7.11 -20.27 -11.37
C ALA A 324 6.27 -20.41 -10.11
N LEU A 325 5.86 -21.64 -9.78
CA LEU A 325 5.21 -21.97 -8.51
C LEU A 325 6.27 -22.35 -7.47
N CYS A 326 6.59 -21.41 -6.59
CA CYS A 326 7.72 -21.50 -5.66
C CYS A 326 7.22 -21.61 -4.22
N SER A 327 7.67 -22.63 -3.48
CA SER A 327 7.39 -22.75 -2.06
C SER A 327 8.03 -21.58 -1.30
N VAL A 328 7.34 -21.05 -0.29
CA VAL A 328 7.91 -20.03 0.60
C VAL A 328 9.22 -20.47 1.26
N TYR A 329 9.45 -21.78 1.39
CA TYR A 329 10.66 -22.38 1.97
C TYR A 329 11.75 -22.71 0.94
N HIS A 330 11.59 -22.26 -0.31
CA HIS A 330 12.64 -22.39 -1.31
C HIS A 330 13.92 -21.68 -0.84
N SER A 331 15.06 -22.35 -0.97
CA SER A 331 16.32 -21.92 -0.37
C SER A 331 16.77 -20.54 -0.85
N ASP A 332 16.59 -20.24 -2.14
CA ASP A 332 16.98 -18.93 -2.70
C ASP A 332 16.00 -17.82 -2.24
N LEU A 333 14.73 -18.14 -2.00
CA LEU A 333 13.76 -17.18 -1.48
C LEU A 333 14.04 -16.81 -0.02
N ILE A 334 14.48 -17.77 0.79
CA ILE A 334 14.91 -17.51 2.17
C ILE A 334 16.10 -16.54 2.16
N ASP A 335 17.10 -16.75 1.30
CA ASP A 335 18.26 -15.84 1.20
C ASP A 335 17.86 -14.46 0.68
N ALA A 336 16.83 -14.40 -0.16
CA ALA A 336 16.28 -13.16 -0.69
C ALA A 336 15.39 -12.39 0.30
N SER A 337 15.06 -12.97 1.45
CA SER A 337 14.05 -12.44 2.38
C SER A 337 14.65 -11.42 3.34
N VAL A 338 14.12 -10.19 3.31
CA VAL A 338 14.49 -9.10 4.22
C VAL A 338 13.26 -8.66 4.99
N VAL A 339 13.32 -8.73 6.33
CA VAL A 339 12.23 -8.24 7.19
C VAL A 339 12.25 -6.72 7.25
N GLN A 340 11.19 -6.10 6.76
CA GLN A 340 10.97 -4.65 6.78
C GLN A 340 9.97 -4.27 7.87
N HIS A 341 10.44 -3.52 8.87
CA HIS A 341 9.57 -3.07 9.95
C HIS A 341 8.64 -1.94 9.50
N HIS A 342 9.08 -1.05 8.61
CA HIS A 342 8.34 0.16 8.23
C HIS A 342 7.04 -0.09 7.42
N TRP A 343 6.77 -1.33 7.00
CA TRP A 343 5.58 -1.73 6.24
C TRP A 343 4.52 -2.49 7.03
N ALA A 344 4.77 -2.77 8.31
CA ALA A 344 3.89 -3.57 9.17
C ALA A 344 3.22 -2.71 10.25
N GLY A 345 2.10 -3.18 10.82
CA GLY A 345 1.44 -2.55 11.96
C GLY A 345 2.37 -2.47 13.18
N ARG A 346 2.09 -1.52 14.10
CA ARG A 346 2.95 -1.22 15.26
C ARG A 346 3.18 -2.40 16.22
N ALA A 347 2.26 -3.37 16.28
CA ALA A 347 2.40 -4.58 17.11
C ALA A 347 2.72 -5.84 16.31
N THR A 348 3.30 -5.74 15.12
CA THR A 348 3.64 -6.91 14.28
C THR A 348 5.15 -7.01 14.06
N ARG A 349 5.65 -8.22 13.83
CA ARG A 349 7.07 -8.55 13.62
C ARG A 349 7.67 -7.97 12.35
N GLY A 350 6.85 -7.50 11.42
CA GLY A 350 7.30 -6.91 10.17
C GLY A 350 6.60 -7.47 8.95
N VAL A 351 7.03 -7.03 7.78
CA VAL A 351 6.67 -7.59 6.48
C VAL A 351 7.96 -8.07 5.82
N VAL A 352 7.95 -9.28 5.27
CA VAL A 352 9.07 -9.78 4.46
C VAL A 352 9.01 -9.12 3.08
N GLN A 353 10.15 -8.64 2.61
CA GLN A 353 10.37 -8.16 1.25
C GLN A 353 11.37 -9.09 0.55
N LEU A 354 11.12 -9.38 -0.73
CA LEU A 354 12.01 -10.24 -1.52
C LEU A 354 12.96 -9.39 -2.37
N ASN A 355 14.21 -9.85 -2.46
CA ASN A 355 15.17 -9.32 -3.41
C ASN A 355 14.74 -9.65 -4.85
N GLY A 356 14.45 -8.61 -5.65
CA GLY A 356 13.99 -8.75 -7.03
C GLY A 356 14.96 -9.46 -7.97
N LYS A 357 16.27 -9.46 -7.68
CA LYS A 357 17.27 -10.16 -8.49
C LYS A 357 17.14 -11.67 -8.39
N VAL A 358 16.82 -12.19 -7.21
CA VAL A 358 16.60 -13.62 -6.99
C VAL A 358 15.31 -14.08 -7.67
N LEU A 359 14.26 -13.25 -7.66
CA LEU A 359 13.04 -13.54 -8.41
C LEU A 359 13.31 -13.62 -9.91
N ASN A 360 14.17 -12.74 -10.44
CA ASN A 360 14.59 -12.82 -11.84
C ASN A 360 15.35 -14.13 -12.12
N GLN A 361 16.20 -14.59 -11.20
CA GLN A 361 16.91 -15.88 -11.37
C GLN A 361 15.93 -17.04 -11.43
N ILE A 362 14.99 -17.11 -10.48
CA ILE A 362 13.92 -18.13 -10.46
C ILE A 362 13.10 -18.11 -11.76
N LEU A 363 12.68 -16.93 -12.21
CA LEU A 363 11.87 -16.78 -13.43
C LEU A 363 12.64 -17.05 -14.73
N ASN A 364 13.98 -16.94 -14.72
CA ASN A 364 14.81 -17.27 -15.89
C ASN A 364 15.25 -18.74 -15.93
N ASP A 365 15.09 -19.49 -14.84
CA ASP A 365 15.37 -20.92 -14.79
C ASP A 365 14.21 -21.72 -15.42
N LYS A 366 14.41 -22.18 -16.66
CA LYS A 366 13.43 -23.00 -17.39
C LYS A 366 13.23 -24.39 -16.78
N SER A 367 14.16 -24.82 -15.93
CA SER A 367 14.14 -26.07 -15.18
C SER A 367 13.90 -25.82 -13.70
N PHE A 368 13.19 -24.73 -13.37
CA PHE A 368 12.95 -24.36 -11.98
C PHE A 368 12.33 -25.52 -11.20
N GLU A 369 13.00 -25.87 -10.09
CA GLU A 369 12.54 -26.87 -9.14
C GLU A 369 12.63 -26.33 -7.71
N ASN A 370 11.67 -26.75 -6.88
CA ASN A 370 11.62 -26.33 -5.48
C ASN A 370 12.69 -27.04 -4.65
N LYS A 371 13.73 -26.30 -4.26
CA LYS A 371 14.80 -26.76 -3.34
C LYS A 371 14.56 -26.27 -1.92
N ILE A 372 14.02 -27.14 -1.05
CA ILE A 372 13.78 -26.82 0.36
C ILE A 372 14.86 -27.47 1.22
N ASP A 373 15.75 -26.65 1.78
CA ASP A 373 16.68 -27.06 2.84
C ASP A 373 15.96 -27.00 4.20
N LEU A 374 15.81 -28.17 4.82
CA LEU A 374 15.08 -28.33 6.09
C LEU A 374 15.70 -27.50 7.22
N GLN A 375 17.02 -27.55 7.38
CA GLN A 375 17.70 -26.89 8.49
C GLN A 375 17.67 -25.37 8.32
N LYS A 376 17.88 -24.90 7.09
CA LYS A 376 17.79 -23.50 6.71
C LYS A 376 16.39 -22.93 6.93
N ALA A 377 15.36 -23.64 6.47
CA ALA A 377 13.97 -23.21 6.62
C ALA A 377 13.51 -23.20 8.09
N ILE A 378 13.91 -24.20 8.90
CA ILE A 378 13.65 -24.21 10.35
C ILE A 378 14.34 -23.03 11.03
N THR A 379 15.59 -22.75 10.68
CA THR A 379 16.34 -21.61 11.24
C THR A 379 15.65 -20.30 10.89
N TYR A 380 15.25 -20.13 9.63
CA TYR A 380 14.49 -18.97 9.17
C TYR A 380 13.19 -18.77 9.96
N LEU A 381 12.41 -19.83 10.21
CA LEU A 381 11.20 -19.75 11.02
C LEU A 381 11.47 -19.35 12.48
N LYS A 382 12.53 -19.90 13.08
CA LYS A 382 12.96 -19.52 14.45
C LYS A 382 13.35 -18.05 14.53
N ASP A 383 14.09 -17.55 13.53
CA ASP A 383 14.48 -16.15 13.44
C ASP A 383 13.26 -15.24 13.27
N LEU A 384 12.25 -15.66 12.51
CA LEU A 384 10.98 -14.94 12.41
C LEU A 384 10.24 -14.93 13.75
N LEU A 385 10.13 -16.07 14.44
CA LEU A 385 9.42 -16.19 15.73
C LEU A 385 10.05 -15.33 16.84
N ALA A 386 11.39 -15.25 16.87
CA ALA A 386 12.16 -14.54 17.89
C ALA A 386 12.10 -13.01 17.79
N ARG A 387 11.71 -12.47 16.63
CA ARG A 387 11.54 -11.02 16.41
C ARG A 387 10.38 -10.44 17.19
#